data_AF-A0A3L7PLC0-F1
#
_entry.id   AF-A0A3L7PLC0-F1
#
_cell.length_a   1.000
_cell.length_b   1.000
_cell.length_c   1.000
_cell.angle_alpha   90.00
_cell.angle_beta   90.00
_cell.angle_gamma   90.00
#
_symmetry.space_group_name_H-M   'P 1'
#
loop_
_entity.id
_entity.type
_entity.pdbx_description
1 polymer ?
#
loop_
_entity_poly.entity_id
_entity_poly.type
_entity_poly.pdbx_seq_one_letter_code
_entity_poly.pdbx_strand_id
1 'polypeptide(L)'
;MIDVDAEELFPFSKARSEFPGGKRRSLATLHRYRLHGIRGIRLETVLIGGSRYTSAASISRFIAAQNASETPAPQFTPSQRQRMSEAARKELAAIGI
;
A
#
# COMPACT_ATOMS: atom_id res chain seq x y z
N MET A 1 -8.22 4.90 6.26
CA MET A 1 -8.91 4.90 7.56
C MET A 1 -10.04 3.89 7.46
N ILE A 2 -10.32 3.13 8.54
CA ILE A 2 -11.44 2.17 8.57
C ILE A 2 -12.77 2.94 8.59
N ASP A 3 -13.67 2.58 7.67
CA ASP A 3 -15.08 2.94 7.73
C ASP A 3 -15.83 1.87 8.54
N VAL A 4 -16.41 2.26 9.68
CA VAL A 4 -17.06 1.34 10.62
C VAL A 4 -18.45 0.91 10.14
N ASP A 5 -19.10 1.71 9.29
CA ASP A 5 -20.44 1.45 8.80
C ASP A 5 -20.43 0.64 7.49
N ALA A 6 -19.35 0.76 6.71
CA ALA A 6 -19.22 0.08 5.41
C ALA A 6 -18.36 -1.20 5.44
N GLU A 7 -17.40 -1.32 6.38
CA GLU A 7 -16.47 -2.46 6.39
C GLU A 7 -16.86 -3.53 7.42
N GLU A 8 -16.72 -4.80 7.03
CA GLU A 8 -16.89 -5.92 7.97
C GLU A 8 -15.71 -5.97 8.95
N LEU A 9 -15.97 -5.55 10.19
CA LEU A 9 -14.98 -5.54 11.26
C LEU A 9 -14.87 -6.91 11.94
N PHE A 10 -13.64 -7.30 12.22
CA PHE A 10 -13.36 -8.47 13.05
C PHE A 10 -12.29 -8.17 14.10
N PRO A 11 -12.25 -8.94 15.20
CA PRO A 11 -11.25 -8.77 16.24
C PRO A 11 -9.83 -8.82 15.69
N PHE A 12 -8.96 -7.96 16.18
CA PHE A 12 -7.57 -7.87 15.73
C PHE A 12 -6.80 -9.19 15.83
N SER A 13 -7.19 -10.07 16.78
CA SER A 13 -6.64 -11.42 16.91
C SER A 13 -6.99 -12.35 15.73
N LYS A 14 -8.18 -12.18 15.11
CA LYS A 14 -8.63 -12.95 13.93
C LYS A 14 -7.80 -12.63 12.70
N ALA A 15 -7.30 -11.40 12.59
CA ALA A 15 -6.47 -10.92 11.48
C ALA A 15 -5.28 -11.85 11.17
N ARG A 16 -4.81 -12.65 12.13
CA ARG A 16 -3.73 -13.63 11.95
C ARG A 16 -3.98 -14.60 10.79
N SER A 17 -5.24 -14.95 10.54
CA SER A 17 -5.65 -15.91 9.49
C SER A 17 -6.20 -15.24 8.23
N GLU A 18 -6.43 -13.92 8.27
CA GLU A 18 -7.05 -13.16 7.16
C GLU A 18 -6.03 -12.63 6.16
N PHE A 19 -4.73 -12.70 6.47
CA PHE A 19 -3.69 -12.34 5.50
C PHE A 19 -3.57 -13.41 4.41
N PRO A 20 -3.49 -13.02 3.12
CA PRO A 20 -3.27 -13.94 2.02
C PRO A 20 -1.89 -14.64 2.10
N GLY A 21 -1.73 -15.74 1.37
CA GLY A 21 -0.48 -16.52 1.33
C GLY A 21 -0.42 -17.71 2.30
N GLY A 22 -1.57 -18.16 2.82
CA GLY A 22 -1.75 -19.46 3.50
C GLY A 22 -1.10 -19.61 4.88
N LYS A 23 -0.10 -18.79 5.22
CA LYS A 23 0.60 -18.83 6.51
C LYS A 23 0.01 -17.80 7.48
N ARG A 24 -0.49 -18.31 8.60
CA ARG A 24 -0.95 -17.49 9.73
C ARG A 24 0.18 -16.59 10.24
N ARG A 25 -0.12 -15.31 10.44
CA ARG A 25 0.82 -14.37 11.05
C ARG A 25 0.89 -14.55 12.57
N SER A 26 2.05 -14.30 13.16
CA SER A 26 2.19 -14.26 14.61
C SER A 26 1.52 -13.02 15.18
N LEU A 27 1.02 -13.10 16.42
CA LEU A 27 0.38 -11.96 17.08
C LEU A 27 1.37 -10.79 17.24
N ALA A 28 2.64 -11.10 17.56
CA ALA A 28 3.70 -10.10 17.64
C ALA A 28 3.91 -9.35 16.31
N THR A 29 3.82 -10.05 15.18
CA THR A 29 3.91 -9.42 13.85
C THR A 29 2.76 -8.44 13.60
N LEU A 30 1.53 -8.82 13.97
CA LEU A 30 0.39 -7.92 13.84
C LEU A 30 0.54 -6.69 14.73
N HIS A 31 0.93 -6.88 15.99
CA HIS A 31 1.21 -5.76 16.89
C HIS A 31 2.27 -4.82 16.31
N ARG A 32 3.33 -5.37 15.69
CA ARG A 32 4.32 -4.56 14.96
C ARG A 32 3.68 -3.80 13.80
N TYR A 33 2.84 -4.44 12.98
CA TYR A 33 2.16 -3.78 11.86
C TYR A 33 1.29 -2.61 12.30
N ARG A 34 0.55 -2.72 13.40
CA ARG A 34 -0.29 -1.60 13.87
C ARG A 34 0.51 -0.52 14.59
N LEU A 35 1.55 -0.86 15.35
CA LEU A 35 2.28 0.07 16.23
C LEU A 35 3.40 0.80 15.51
N HIS A 36 4.17 0.08 14.70
CA HIS A 36 5.35 0.61 14.02
C HIS A 36 5.17 0.60 12.50
N GLY A 37 4.37 -0.34 11.98
CA GLY A 37 4.26 -0.57 10.55
C GLY A 37 5.47 -1.29 9.99
N ILE A 38 5.53 -1.34 8.66
CA ILE A 38 6.67 -1.79 7.86
C ILE A 38 6.79 -0.84 6.68
N ARG A 39 8.02 -0.38 6.40
CA ARG A 39 8.30 0.58 5.31
C ARG A 39 7.42 1.86 5.42
N GLY A 40 7.22 2.34 6.64
CA GLY A 40 6.39 3.52 6.92
C GLY A 40 4.88 3.30 6.85
N ILE A 41 4.42 2.10 6.48
CA ILE A 41 3.01 1.77 6.29
C ILE A 41 2.51 0.98 7.49
N ARG A 42 1.40 1.43 8.10
CA ARG A 42 0.80 0.83 9.30
C ARG A 42 -0.51 0.16 8.97
N LEU A 43 -0.80 -0.95 9.64
CA LEU A 43 -2.10 -1.62 9.53
C LEU A 43 -3.15 -0.80 10.28
N GLU A 44 -4.25 -0.51 9.58
CA GLU A 44 -5.37 0.24 10.14
C GLU A 44 -6.12 -0.61 11.18
N THR A 45 -6.44 0.03 12.31
CA THR A 45 -7.22 -0.60 13.39
C THR A 45 -8.11 0.44 14.04
N VAL A 46 -9.25 0.00 14.57
CA VAL A 46 -10.17 0.82 15.35
C VAL A 46 -10.33 0.24 16.76
N LEU A 47 -10.57 1.09 17.74
CA LEU A 47 -10.84 0.69 19.13
C LEU A 47 -12.34 0.82 19.40
N ILE A 48 -12.99 -0.27 19.81
CA ILE A 48 -14.42 -0.33 20.12
C ILE A 48 -14.55 -1.03 21.47
N GLY A 49 -15.09 -0.33 22.48
CA GLY A 49 -15.28 -0.90 23.83
C GLY A 49 -14.00 -1.47 24.45
N GLY A 50 -12.85 -0.84 24.23
CA GLY A 50 -11.54 -1.30 24.74
C GLY A 50 -10.91 -2.46 23.96
N SER A 51 -11.63 -3.06 23.02
CA SER A 51 -11.12 -4.09 22.12
C SER A 51 -10.76 -3.52 20.75
N ARG A 52 -9.73 -4.09 20.13
CA ARG A 52 -9.21 -3.61 18.84
C ARG A 52 -9.73 -4.47 17.70
N TYR A 53 -10.16 -3.81 16.64
CA TYR A 53 -10.73 -4.41 15.44
C TYR A 53 -9.96 -3.95 14.21
N THR A 54 -10.06 -4.75 13.15
CA THR A 54 -9.57 -4.42 11.81
C THR A 54 -10.53 -5.05 10.80
N SER A 55 -10.29 -4.86 9.51
CA SER A 55 -11.14 -5.34 8.43
C SER A 55 -10.32 -6.00 7.33
N ALA A 56 -10.97 -6.78 6.49
CA ALA A 56 -10.33 -7.37 5.30
C ALA A 56 -9.88 -6.26 4.34
N ALA A 57 -10.69 -5.21 4.19
CA ALA A 57 -10.36 -4.03 3.37
C ALA A 57 -9.08 -3.33 3.88
N SER A 58 -8.91 -3.19 5.19
CA SER A 58 -7.69 -2.64 5.80
C SER A 58 -6.45 -3.46 5.51
N ILE A 59 -6.56 -4.79 5.57
CA ILE A 59 -5.46 -5.71 5.22
C ILE A 59 -5.09 -5.53 3.74
N SER A 60 -6.09 -5.48 2.85
CA SER A 60 -5.86 -5.26 1.42
C SER A 60 -5.18 -3.92 1.16
N ARG A 61 -5.65 -2.83 1.77
CA ARG A 61 -5.01 -1.50 1.67
C ARG A 61 -3.57 -1.52 2.19
N PHE A 62 -3.33 -2.17 3.32
CA PHE A 62 -2.00 -2.30 3.90
C PHE A 62 -1.03 -3.04 2.97
N ILE A 63 -1.48 -4.14 2.37
CA ILE A 63 -0.67 -4.90 1.39
C ILE A 63 -0.45 -4.06 0.13
N ALA A 64 -1.48 -3.43 -0.41
CA ALA A 64 -1.36 -2.59 -1.60
C ALA A 64 -0.36 -1.45 -1.38
N ALA A 65 -0.45 -0.75 -0.25
CA ALA A 65 0.48 0.32 0.10
C ALA A 65 1.92 -0.20 0.21
N GLN A 66 2.15 -1.39 0.77
CA GLN A 66 3.49 -1.99 0.88
C GLN A 66 4.16 -2.29 -0.46
N ASN A 67 3.34 -2.49 -1.50
CA ASN A 67 3.78 -2.86 -2.83
C ASN A 67 3.59 -1.71 -3.85
N ALA A 68 3.07 -0.56 -3.44
CA ALA A 68 2.88 0.60 -4.31
C ALA A 68 4.20 1.12 -4.91
N SER A 69 5.33 0.87 -4.23
CA SER A 69 6.67 1.24 -4.70
C SER A 69 7.26 0.29 -5.76
N GLU A 70 6.55 -0.78 -6.16
CA GLU A 70 6.95 -1.69 -7.24
C GLU A 70 6.23 -1.39 -8.56
N THR A 71 5.83 -0.14 -8.81
CA THR A 71 5.57 0.25 -10.20
C THR A 71 6.95 0.32 -10.87
N PRO A 72 7.30 -0.58 -11.82
CA PRO A 72 8.49 -0.36 -12.61
C PRO A 72 8.28 0.98 -13.30
N ALA A 73 9.21 1.92 -13.14
CA ALA A 73 9.25 3.07 -14.04
C ALA A 73 9.13 2.52 -15.48
N PRO A 74 8.28 3.10 -16.36
CA PRO A 74 8.10 2.58 -17.70
C PRO A 74 9.47 2.39 -18.35
N GLN A 75 9.85 1.13 -18.59
CA GLN A 75 11.11 0.81 -19.24
C GLN A 75 10.95 1.12 -20.72
N PHE A 76 11.23 2.37 -21.09
CA PHE A 76 11.29 2.76 -22.49
C PHE A 76 12.48 2.06 -23.15
N THR A 77 12.22 1.45 -24.31
CA THR A 77 13.26 1.02 -25.23
C THR A 77 14.17 2.21 -25.59
N PRO A 78 15.43 1.99 -26.01
CA PRO A 78 16.34 3.08 -26.36
C PRO A 78 15.74 4.08 -27.37
N SER A 79 14.97 3.58 -28.35
CA SER A 79 14.30 4.39 -29.37
C SER A 79 13.15 5.24 -28.80
N GLN A 80 12.36 4.71 -27.87
CA GLN A 80 11.30 5.46 -27.19
C GLN A 80 11.88 6.58 -26.31
N ARG A 81 13.02 6.33 -25.67
CA ARG A 81 13.72 7.33 -24.83
C ARG A 81 14.30 8.47 -25.65
N GLN A 82 14.86 8.16 -26.83
CA GLN A 82 15.31 9.15 -27.80
C GLN A 82 14.16 10.04 -28.27
N ARG A 83 13.04 9.44 -28.71
CA ARG A 83 11.86 10.19 -29.17
C ARG A 83 11.29 11.12 -28.10
N MET A 84 11.19 10.66 -26.85
CA MET A 84 10.72 11.51 -25.75
C MET A 84 11.69 12.65 -25.44
N SER A 85 13.00 12.40 -25.52
CA SER A 85 14.02 13.43 -25.33
C SER A 85 14.01 14.46 -26.47
N GLU A 86 13.81 14.01 -27.72
CA GLU A 86 13.68 14.87 -28.90
C GLU A 86 12.42 15.73 -28.85
N ALA A 87 11.29 15.15 -28.44
CA ALA A 87 10.03 15.89 -28.26
C ALA A 87 10.20 16.98 -27.19
N ALA A 88 10.77 16.65 -26.03
CA ALA A 88 11.03 17.62 -24.96
C ALA A 88 12.01 18.73 -25.39
N ARG A 89 13.06 18.38 -26.16
CA ARG A 89 14.00 19.37 -26.73
C ARG A 89 13.31 20.30 -27.73
N LYS A 90 12.42 19.77 -28.56
CA LYS A 90 11.67 20.56 -29.54
C LYS A 90 10.69 21.52 -28.87
N GLU A 91 10.07 21.09 -27.77
CA GLU A 91 9.24 21.96 -26.94
C GLU A 91 10.05 23.08 -26.27
N LEU A 92 11.23 22.78 -25.71
CA LEU A 92 12.13 23.81 -25.16
C LEU A 92 12.54 24.83 -26.25
N ALA A 93 12.94 24.33 -27.41
CA ALA A 93 13.33 25.17 -28.54
C ALA A 93 12.18 26.07 -29.03
N ALA A 94 10.94 25.61 -28.94
CA ALA A 94 9.76 26.40 -29.28
C ALA A 94 9.45 27.51 -28.24
N ILE A 95 9.88 27.33 -26.99
CA ILE A 95 9.73 28.30 -25.90
C ILE A 95 10.95 29.25 -25.82
N GLY A 96 12.01 28.99 -26.58
CA GLY A 96 13.15 29.90 -26.75
C GLY A 96 14.18 29.88 -25.63
N ILE A 97 14.30 28.75 -24.91
CA ILE A 97 15.38 28.46 -23.94
C ILE A 97 16.17 27.26 -24.44
#